data_AF-A0A0F9MV25-F1
#
_entry.id   AF-A0A0F9MV25-F1
#
_cell.length_a   1.000
_cell.length_b   1.000
_cell.length_c   1.000
_cell.angle_alpha   90.00
_cell.angle_beta   90.00
_cell.angle_gamma   90.00
#
_symmetry.space_group_name_H-M   'P 1'
#
loop_
_entity.id
_entity.type
_entity.pdbx_description
1 polymer ?
#
loop_
_entity_poly.entity_id
_entity_poly.type
_entity_poly.pdbx_seq_one_letter_code
_entity_poly.pdbx_strand_id
1 'polypeptide(L)' 'MVKVLIIESGAGWGTRVDHEREFETQDEAMQFCRDYNNKHNPPGPTPDWYMYARLENQDEYGMLR' A
#
# COMPACT_ATOMS: atom_id res chain seq x y z
N MET A 1 -1.84 -6.50 17.25
CA MET A 1 -1.95 -6.80 15.82
C MET A 1 -2.33 -5.54 15.04
N VAL A 2 -1.60 -5.27 13.96
CA VAL A 2 -1.79 -4.14 13.04
C VAL A 2 -2.02 -4.71 11.65
N LYS A 3 -3.04 -4.21 10.95
CA LYS A 3 -3.44 -4.71 9.65
C LYS A 3 -2.96 -3.79 8.53
N VAL A 4 -2.40 -4.39 7.50
CA VAL A 4 -1.99 -3.76 6.24
C VAL A 4 -2.93 -4.24 5.14
N LEU A 5 -3.40 -3.30 4.34
CA LEU A 5 -4.14 -3.56 3.12
C LEU A 5 -3.21 -3.35 1.93
N ILE A 6 -3.15 -4.35 1.05
CA ILE A 6 -2.58 -4.23 -0.29
C ILE A 6 -3.73 -3.92 -1.23
N ILE A 7 -3.62 -2.80 -1.92
CA ILE A 7 -4.68 -2.20 -2.71
C ILE A 7 -4.22 -2.13 -4.16
N GLU A 8 -5.07 -2.60 -5.06
CA GLU A 8 -4.97 -2.32 -6.48
C GLU A 8 -5.74 -1.04 -6.82
N SER A 9 -5.15 -0.21 -7.67
CA SER A 9 -5.71 1.07 -8.12
C SER A 9 -5.66 1.12 -9.63
N GLY A 10 -6.81 1.31 -10.26
CA GLY A 10 -6.94 1.39 -11.71
C GLY A 10 -7.69 2.62 -12.18
N ALA A 11 -7.13 3.28 -13.19
CA ALA A 11 -7.77 4.35 -13.93
C ALA A 11 -9.05 3.82 -14.58
N GLY A 12 -10.19 4.42 -14.23
CA GLY A 12 -11.50 4.07 -14.78
C GLY A 12 -12.33 3.10 -13.93
N TRP A 13 -11.76 2.46 -12.89
CA TRP A 13 -12.54 1.58 -12.00
C TRP A 13 -12.23 1.75 -10.51
N GLY A 14 -11.28 2.62 -10.13
CA GLY A 14 -11.05 3.02 -8.74
C GLY A 14 -10.10 2.09 -8.00
N THR A 15 -10.32 1.89 -6.70
CA THR A 15 -9.44 1.12 -5.83
C THR A 15 -10.15 -0.08 -5.21
N ARG A 16 -9.44 -1.20 -5.06
CA ARG A 16 -9.93 -2.41 -4.39
C ARG A 16 -8.86 -3.01 -3.49
N VAL A 17 -9.26 -3.56 -2.34
CA VAL A 17 -8.38 -4.40 -1.52
C VAL A 17 -8.18 -5.74 -2.22
N ASP A 18 -6.93 -6.04 -2.53
CA ASP A 18 -6.50 -7.29 -3.14
C ASP A 18 -6.10 -8.30 -2.06
N HIS A 19 -5.30 -7.86 -1.09
CA HIS A 19 -4.81 -8.70 0.00
C HIS A 19 -4.74 -7.96 1.34
N GLU A 20 -4.82 -8.73 2.42
CA GLU A 20 -4.66 -8.24 3.79
C GLU A 20 -3.49 -8.98 4.46
N ARG A 21 -2.72 -8.26 5.28
CA ARG A 21 -1.65 -8.82 6.09
C ARG A 21 -1.71 -8.29 7.50
N GLU A 22 -1.46 -9.16 8.46
CA GLU A 22 -1.41 -8.81 9.87
C GLU A 22 0.03 -8.88 10.38
N PHE A 23 0.37 -7.92 11.23
CA PHE A 23 1.68 -7.80 11.88
C PHE A 23 1.47 -7.65 13.38
N GLU A 24 2.45 -8.10 14.18
CA GLU A 24 2.36 -8.00 15.62
C GLU A 24 2.54 -6.55 16.08
N THR A 25 3.49 -5.85 15.45
CA THR A 25 3.87 -4.47 15.79
C THR A 25 3.55 -3.48 14.67
N GLN A 26 3.35 -2.21 15.05
CA GLN A 26 3.17 -1.12 14.10
C GLN A 26 4.43 -0.86 13.26
N ASP A 27 5.61 -1.02 13.87
CA ASP A 27 6.88 -0.78 13.18
C ASP A 27 7.11 -1.78 12.05
N GLU A 28 6.84 -3.07 12.27
CA GLU A 28 6.89 -4.10 11.22
C GLU A 28 5.91 -3.81 10.09
N ALA A 29 4.68 -3.40 10.43
CA ALA A 29 3.65 -3.08 9.45
C ALA A 29 4.05 -1.86 8.60
N MET A 30 4.57 -0.81 9.23
CA MET A 30 5.07 0.39 8.54
C MET A 30 6.26 0.08 7.64
N GLN A 31 7.21 -0.73 8.13
CA GLN A 31 8.37 -1.14 7.35
C GLN A 31 7.93 -1.94 6.12
N PHE A 32 6.99 -2.88 6.28
CA PHE A 32 6.41 -3.61 5.16
C PHE A 32 5.77 -2.68 4.12
N CYS A 33 4.94 -1.71 4.54
CA CYS A 33 4.34 -0.75 3.61
C CYS A 33 5.40 0.02 2.82
N ARG A 34 6.45 0.51 3.50
CA ARG A 34 7.56 1.25 2.85
C ARG A 34 8.27 0.37 1.83
N ASP A 35 8.67 -0.83 2.22
CA ASP A 35 9.41 -1.74 1.33
C ASP A 35 8.56 -2.19 0.14
N TYR A 36 7.27 -2.46 0.38
CA TYR A 36 6.33 -2.82 -0.68
C TYR A 36 6.15 -1.67 -1.67
N ASN A 37 5.92 -0.45 -1.19
CA ASN A 37 5.68 0.70 -2.05
C ASN A 37 6.94 1.10 -2.82
N ASN A 38 8.11 1.12 -2.18
CA ASN A 38 9.38 1.39 -2.87
C ASN A 38 9.67 0.39 -3.98
N LYS A 39 9.29 -0.88 -3.78
CA LYS A 39 9.48 -1.94 -4.76
C LYS A 39 8.52 -1.83 -5.96
N HIS A 40 7.25 -1.52 -5.71
CA HIS A 40 6.20 -1.58 -6.74
C HIS A 40 5.86 -0.22 -7.36
N ASN A 41 6.20 0.89 -6.69
CA ASN A 41 5.92 2.25 -7.12
C ASN A 41 7.22 3.07 -7.20
N PRO A 42 8.18 2.69 -8.06
CA PRO A 42 9.42 3.45 -8.24
C PRO A 42 9.13 4.88 -8.74
N PRO A 43 10.06 5.83 -8.55
CA PRO A 43 9.88 7.20 -9.00
C PRO A 43 9.53 7.30 -10.49
N GLY A 44 8.50 8.08 -10.81
CA GLY A 44 8.03 8.22 -12.18
C GLY A 44 6.58 8.73 -12.26
N PRO A 45 6.01 8.84 -13.47
CA PRO A 45 4.58 9.07 -13.63
C PRO A 45 3.79 7.91 -13.01
N THR A 46 2.66 8.21 -12.39
CA THR A 46 1.75 7.15 -11.91
C THR A 46 1.18 6.41 -13.13
N PRO A 47 1.30 5.08 -13.18
CA PRO A 47 0.68 4.29 -14.24
C PRO A 47 -0.84 4.22 -14.06
N ASP A 48 -1.54 3.85 -15.12
CA ASP A 48 -2.99 3.63 -15.09
C ASP A 48 -3.41 2.49 -14.16
N TRP A 49 -2.50 1.56 -13.85
CA TRP A 49 -2.69 0.51 -12.88
C TRP A 49 -1.46 0.35 -12.00
N TYR A 50 -1.64 0.34 -10.68
CA TYR A 50 -0.59 0.09 -9.71
C TYR A 50 -1.14 -0.58 -8.45
N MET A 51 -0.21 -1.15 -7.67
CA MET A 51 -0.50 -1.70 -6.36
C MET A 51 0.27 -0.96 -5.29
N TYR A 52 -0.33 -0.75 -4.13
CA TYR A 52 0.32 -0.13 -2.99
C TYR A 52 -0.17 -0.74 -1.68
N ALA A 53 0.66 -0.65 -0.65
CA ALA A 53 0.35 -1.11 0.70
C ALA A 53 0.12 0.09 1.63
N ARG A 54 -0.85 -0.02 2.52
CA ARG A 54 -1.11 0.96 3.60
C ARG A 54 -1.65 0.26 4.85
N LEU A 55 -1.54 0.93 6.00
CA LEU A 55 -2.21 0.46 7.21
C LEU A 55 -3.73 0.62 7.05
N GLU A 56 -4.52 -0.31 7.57
CA GLU A 56 -5.99 -0.30 7.45
C GLU A 56 -6.62 1.00 7.97
N ASN A 57 -6.05 1.58 9.03
CA ASN A 57 -6.57 2.79 9.68
C ASN A 57 -5.80 4.07 9.32
N GLN A 58 -4.95 4.06 8.28
CA GLN A 58 -4.23 5.25 7.85
C GLN A 58 -4.17 5.37 6.32
N ASP A 59 -4.87 6.39 5.80
CA ASP A 59 -4.91 6.70 4.38
C ASP A 59 -3.61 7.37 3.87
N GLU A 60 -2.84 8.02 4.76
CA GLU A 60 -1.75 8.92 4.40
C GLU A 60 -0.43 8.22 4.03
N TYR A 61 -0.16 7.03 4.58
CA TYR A 61 1.12 6.33 4.36
C TYR A 61 1.20 5.55 3.05
N GLY A 62 0.07 5.38 2.35
CA GLY A 62 0.02 4.73 1.05
C GLY A 62 0.51 5.60 -0.11
N MET A 63 0.81 6.89 0.15
CA MET A 63 1.17 7.88 -0.88
C MET A 63 2.62 8.37 -0.80
N LEU A 64 3.46 7.74 0.03
CA LEU A 64 4.90 8.03 0.00
C LEU A 64 5.48 7.49 -1.31
N ARG A 65 5.54 8.37 -2.31
CA ARG A 65 6.50 8.31 -3.42
C ARG A 65 7.89 8.71 -2.94
#